data_AF-A0A0C9VUN2-F1
#
_entry.id   AF-A0A0C9VUN2-F1
#
_cell.length_a   1.000
_cell.length_b   1.000
_cell.length_c   1.000
_cell.angle_alpha   90.00
_cell.angle_beta   90.00
_cell.angle_gamma   90.00
#
_symmetry.space_group_name_H-M   'P 1'
#
loop_
_entity.id
_entity.type
_entity.pdbx_description
1 polymer ?
#
loop_
_entity_poly.entity_id
_entity_poly.type
_entity_poly.pdbx_seq_one_letter_code
_entity_poly.pdbx_strand_id
1 'polypeptide(L)' 'LPPGPRAFPLIGNAFELPSSREYFKYSEWGKKCGDVSHLTAFGKHIVLLNSTKACVELLEQRSAIYSERPPCPIVDEPD' A
#
# COMPACT_ATOMS: atom_id res chain seq x y z
N LEU A 1 -1.83 13.04 -5.22
CA LEU A 1 -1.81 11.78 -4.45
C LEU A 1 -3.25 11.41 -4.12
N PRO A 2 -3.63 10.13 -4.19
CA PRO A 2 -4.97 9.67 -3.81
C PRO A 2 -5.29 9.99 -2.34
N PRO A 3 -6.57 10.05 -1.96
CA PRO A 3 -6.98 10.12 -0.55
C PRO A 3 -6.53 8.88 0.24
N GLY A 4 -6.40 9.00 1.56
CA GLY A 4 -5.84 7.95 2.40
C GLY A 4 -6.20 8.08 3.88
N PRO A 5 -6.03 6.99 4.68
CA PRO A 5 -6.21 7.04 6.12
C PRO A 5 -5.23 8.05 6.75
N ARG A 6 -5.66 8.71 7.83
CA ARG A 6 -4.88 9.75 8.50
C ARG A 6 -3.53 9.18 8.96
N ALA A 7 -2.44 9.78 8.50
CA ALA A 7 -1.09 9.35 8.79
C ALA A 7 -0.48 10.17 9.94
N PHE A 8 0.32 9.55 10.81
CA PHE A 8 1.06 10.25 11.85
C PHE A 8 2.28 11.00 11.27
N PRO A 9 2.72 12.11 11.89
CA PRO A 9 3.96 12.76 11.52
C PRO A 9 5.15 11.78 11.62
N LEU A 10 6.08 11.84 10.66
CA LEU A 10 7.31 11.02 10.56
C LEU A 10 7.11 9.51 10.32
N ILE A 11 6.14 8.87 10.99
CA ILE A 11 5.98 7.40 10.99
C ILE A 11 4.92 6.95 9.96
N GLY A 12 3.98 7.83 9.61
CA GLY A 12 2.90 7.52 8.68
C GLY A 12 1.80 6.66 9.32
N ASN A 13 1.27 5.71 8.55
CA ASN A 13 0.29 4.69 8.94
C ASN A 13 0.95 3.40 9.48
N ALA A 14 2.26 3.40 9.80
CA ALA A 14 2.98 2.17 10.15
C ALA A 14 2.38 1.42 11.36
N PHE A 15 1.84 2.12 12.36
CA PHE A 15 1.18 1.50 13.51
C PHE A 15 -0.19 0.90 13.19
N GLU A 16 -0.82 1.33 12.11
CA GLU A 16 -2.11 0.82 11.65
C GLU A 16 -1.96 -0.30 10.61
N LEU A 17 -0.71 -0.59 10.19
CA LEU A 17 -0.44 -1.69 9.28
C LEU A 17 -0.72 -3.01 9.99
N PRO A 18 -1.59 -3.87 9.42
CA PRO A 18 -1.90 -5.15 10.00
C PRO A 18 -0.70 -6.10 9.90
N SER A 19 -0.31 -6.75 11.00
CA SER A 19 0.71 -7.81 10.98
C SER A 19 0.18 -9.15 10.47
N SER A 20 -1.15 -9.31 10.37
CA SER A 20 -1.79 -10.51 9.84
C SER A 20 -3.11 -10.18 9.16
N ARG A 21 -3.50 -11.00 8.18
CA ARG A 21 -4.76 -10.89 7.43
C ARG A 21 -4.98 -9.49 6.83
N GLU A 22 -3.93 -8.98 6.20
CA GLU A 22 -3.83 -7.59 5.76
C GLU A 22 -4.96 -7.15 4.82
N TYR A 23 -5.41 -8.08 3.98
CA TYR A 23 -6.48 -7.89 3.01
C TYR A 23 -7.80 -7.39 3.64
N PHE A 24 -8.12 -7.77 4.89
CA PHE A 24 -9.32 -7.24 5.56
C PHE A 24 -9.20 -5.74 5.82
N LYS A 25 -8.04 -5.30 6.34
CA LYS A 25 -7.80 -3.90 6.65
C LYS A 25 -7.70 -3.05 5.38
N TYR A 26 -7.02 -3.56 4.36
CA TYR A 26 -6.90 -2.87 3.08
C TYR A 26 -8.25 -2.73 2.37
N SER A 27 -9.13 -3.74 2.47
CA SER A 27 -10.50 -3.65 1.98
C SER A 27 -11.34 -2.64 2.77
N GLU A 28 -11.18 -2.59 4.10
CA GLU A 28 -11.84 -1.59 4.95
C GLU A 28 -11.43 -0.16 4.54
N TRP A 29 -10.14 0.07 4.31
CA TRP A 29 -9.64 1.36 3.82
C TRP A 29 -10.10 1.66 2.39
N GLY A 30 -10.20 0.67 1.51
CA GLY A 30 -10.79 0.84 0.18
C GLY A 30 -12.22 1.35 0.24
N LYS A 31 -13.04 0.83 1.16
CA LYS A 31 -14.41 1.30 1.37
C LYS A 31 -14.48 2.72 1.93
N LYS A 32 -13.48 3.15 2.71
CA LYS A 32 -13.44 4.46 3.38
C LYS A 32 -12.81 5.56 2.53
N CYS A 33 -11.74 5.24 1.81
CA CYS A 33 -10.89 6.18 1.09
C CYS A 33 -11.05 6.08 -0.43
N GLY A 34 -11.63 4.99 -0.93
CA GLY A 34 -11.90 4.77 -2.34
C GLY A 34 -11.01 3.70 -2.98
N ASP A 35 -11.31 3.41 -4.25
CA ASP A 35 -10.71 2.32 -5.03
C ASP A 35 -9.20 2.44 -5.20
N VAL A 36 -8.66 3.66 -5.19
CA VAL A 36 -7.22 3.93 -5.20
C VAL A 36 -6.92 4.80 -4.00
N SER A 37 -6.22 4.23 -3.02
CA SER A 37 -5.89 4.91 -1.77
C SER A 37 -4.38 5.00 -1.57
N HIS A 38 -3.93 6.04 -0.88
CA HIS A 38 -2.52 6.24 -0.56
C HIS A 38 -2.27 6.13 0.93
N LEU A 39 -1.19 5.45 1.31
CA LEU A 39 -0.72 5.39 2.68
C LEU A 39 0.80 5.54 2.72
N THR A 40 1.29 5.86 3.90
CA THR A 40 2.72 6.03 4.13
C THR A 40 3.15 5.17 5.30
N ALA A 41 4.35 4.60 5.26
CA ALA A 41 4.90 3.88 6.40
C ALA A 41 6.43 4.02 6.40
N PHE A 42 7.01 4.54 7.49
CA PHE A 42 8.46 4.76 7.60
C PHE A 42 9.06 5.48 6.37
N GLY A 43 8.39 6.53 5.90
CA GLY A 43 8.82 7.30 4.71
C GLY A 43 8.57 6.62 3.36
N LYS A 44 8.08 5.38 3.33
CA LYS A 44 7.69 4.68 2.10
C LYS A 44 6.25 5.02 1.73
N HIS A 45 6.02 5.27 0.44
CA HIS A 45 4.69 5.47 -0.12
C HIS A 45 4.13 4.14 -0.61
N ILE A 46 2.90 3.82 -0.20
CA ILE A 46 2.19 2.60 -0.58
C ILE A 46 0.86 3.02 -1.19
N VAL A 47 0.53 2.44 -2.35
CA VAL A 47 -0.74 2.68 -3.05
C VAL A 47 -1.57 1.41 -2.97
N LEU A 48 -2.77 1.50 -2.41
CA LEU A 48 -3.73 0.41 -2.35
C LEU A 48 -4.69 0.48 -3.54
N LEU A 49 -4.81 -0.63 -4.26
CA LEU A 49 -5.76 -0.81 -5.36
C LEU A 49 -6.86 -1.77 -4.91
N ASN A 50 -8.09 -1.27 -4.78
CA ASN A 50 -9.25 -2.01 -4.28
C ASN A 50 -10.31 -2.27 -5.37
N SER A 51 -10.05 -1.90 -6.63
CA SER A 51 -10.93 -2.21 -7.76
C SER A 51 -10.20 -2.96 -8.88
N THR A 52 -10.90 -3.91 -9.51
CA THR A 52 -10.36 -4.67 -10.64
C THR A 52 -9.98 -3.75 -11.80
N LYS A 53 -10.76 -2.69 -12.03
CA LYS A 53 -10.47 -1.69 -13.05
C LYS A 53 -9.11 -1.01 -12.81
N ALA A 54 -8.84 -0.56 -11.59
CA ALA A 54 -7.57 0.08 -11.25
C ALA A 54 -6.39 -0.90 -11.35
N CYS A 55 -6.58 -2.15 -10.93
CA CYS A 55 -5.56 -3.19 -11.07
C CYS A 55 -5.20 -3.44 -12.54
N VAL A 56 -6.19 -3.62 -13.42
CA VAL A 56 -5.95 -3.85 -14.85
C VAL A 56 -5.28 -2.63 -15.50
N GLU A 57 -5.76 -1.41 -15.21
CA GLU A 57 -5.19 -0.20 -15.80
C GLU A 57 -3.72 0.03 -15.40
N LEU A 58 -3.38 -0.21 -14.13
CA LEU A 58 -2.03 0.09 -13.62
C LEU A 58 -1.09 -1.10 -13.78
N LEU A 59 -1.50 -2.31 -13.39
CA LEU A 59 -0.61 -3.46 -13.33
C LEU A 59 -0.49 -4.21 -14.66
N GLU A 60 -1.51 -4.14 -15.52
CA GLU A 60 -1.50 -4.84 -16.82
C GLU A 60 -1.20 -3.87 -17.96
N GLN A 61 -2.06 -2.87 -18.19
CA GLN A 61 -1.93 -1.94 -19.32
C GLN A 61 -0.68 -1.04 -19.21
N ARG A 62 -0.25 -0.71 -17.99
CA ARG A 62 0.93 0.11 -17.71
C ARG A 62 2.04 -0.67 -17.00
N SER A 63 2.07 -1.99 -17.19
CA SER A 63 3.06 -2.89 -16.59
C SER A 63 4.51 -2.45 -16.81
N ALA A 64 4.85 -1.86 -17.96
CA ALA A 64 6.18 -1.34 -18.25
C ALA A 64 6.65 -0.24 -17.26
N ILE A 65 5.72 0.45 -16.59
CA ILE A 65 6.00 1.53 -15.62
C ILE A 65 5.95 1.01 -14.18
N TYR A 66 5.09 0.02 -13.90
CA TYR A 66 4.78 -0.43 -12.52
C TYR A 66 5.25 -1.85 -12.17
N SER A 67 6.04 -2.49 -13.03
CA SER A 67 6.59 -3.83 -12.82
C SER A 67 7.85 -3.87 -11.94
N GLU A 68 8.36 -2.70 -11.52
CA GLU A 68 9.49 -2.63 -10.60
C GLU A 68 9.13 -3.21 -9.22
N ARG A 69 10.03 -4.03 -8.67
CA ARG A 69 9.86 -4.63 -7.35
C ARG A 69 10.61 -3.81 -6.30
N PRO A 70 9.93 -3.29 -5.25
CA PRO A 70 10.61 -2.57 -4.19
C PRO A 70 11.57 -3.52 -3.44
N PRO A 71 12.76 -3.04 -3.03
CA PRO A 71 13.68 -3.84 -2.24
C PRO A 71 13.03 -4.20 -0.90
N CYS A 72 13.03 -5.50 -0.59
CA CYS A 72 12.67 -6.02 0.72
C CYS A 72 13.94 -6.00 1.59
N PRO A 73 14.03 -5.15 2.63
CA PRO A 73 15.10 -5.29 3.59
C PRO A 73 14.84 -6.59 4.36
N ILE A 74 15.55 -7.65 3.99
CA ILE A 74 15.64 -8.85 4.81
C ILE A 74 16.38 -8.41 6.07
N VAL A 75 15.73 -8.52 7.23
CA VAL A 75 16.44 -8.47 8.51
C VAL A 75 17.14 -9.81 8.59
N ASP A 76 18.46 -9.82 8.41
CA ASP A 76 19.25 -11.03 8.65
C ASP A 76 18.95 -11.52 10.07
N GLU A 77 18.54 -12.78 10.18
CA GLU A 77 18.40 -13.47 11.45
C GLU A 77 19.83 -13.65 12.00
N PRO A 78 20.15 -13.18 13.22
CA PRO A 78 21.48 -13.36 13.77
C PRO A 78 21.69 -14.85 14.04
N ASP A 79 22.70 -15.45 13.39
CA ASP A 79 23.21 -16.79 13.71
C ASP A 79 23.59 -16.94 15.19
#